data_AF-A0A7L3BXP4-F1
#
_entry.id   AF-A0A7L3BXP4-F1
#
_cell.length_a   1.000
_cell.length_b   1.000
_cell.length_c   1.000
_cell.angle_alpha   90.00
_cell.angle_beta   90.00
_cell.angle_gamma   90.00
#
_symmetry.space_group_name_H-M   'P 1'
#
loop_
_entity.id
_entity.type
_entity.pdbx_description
1 polymer ?
#
loop_
_entity_poly.entity_id
_entity_poly.type
_entity_poly.pdbx_seq_one_letter_code
_entity_poly.pdbx_strand_id
1 'polypeptide(L)'
;ARHVFTGQRVAVKVIDKSKLAGEAAGQLLQEVRCMKLVQHPNVVRLYEVIDTHAKLYLILELGDGGDMFDHIMRHEGGLAEARAKHY
;
A
#
# COMPACT_ATOMS: atom_id res chain seq x y z
N ALA A 1 7.03 1.02 -10.70
CA ALA A 1 8.41 1.54 -10.81
C ALA A 1 9.41 0.41 -10.52
N ARG A 2 10.70 0.60 -10.79
CA ARG A 2 11.74 -0.37 -10.46
C ARG A 2 12.78 0.29 -9.57
N HIS A 3 13.10 -0.32 -8.44
CA HIS A 3 14.18 0.16 -7.58
C HIS A 3 15.52 -0.04 -8.30
N VAL A 4 16.31 1.02 -8.43
CA VAL A 4 17.44 1.07 -9.36
C VAL A 4 18.56 0.10 -8.95
N PHE A 5 18.82 -0.03 -7.65
CA PHE A 5 19.93 -0.86 -7.15
C PHE A 5 19.60 -2.35 -7.07
N THR A 6 18.35 -2.69 -6.74
CA THR A 6 17.94 -4.09 -6.52
C THR A 6 17.22 -4.69 -7.72
N GLY A 7 16.77 -3.88 -8.68
CA GLY A 7 15.94 -4.33 -9.80
C GLY A 7 14.51 -4.74 -9.43
N GLN A 8 14.14 -4.63 -8.15
CA GLN A 8 12.84 -5.03 -7.63
C GLN A 8 11.73 -4.11 -8.15
N ARG A 9 10.59 -4.68 -8.56
CA ARG A 9 9.40 -3.91 -8.91
C ARG A 9 8.76 -3.38 -7.62
N VAL A 10 8.37 -2.10 -7.62
CA VAL A 10 7.78 -1.40 -6.47
C VAL A 10 6.57 -0.58 -6.89
N ALA A 11 5.63 -0.41 -5.96
CA ALA A 11 4.54 0.55 -6.05
C ALA A 11 5.00 1.90 -5.48
N VAL A 12 4.56 3.00 -6.10
CA VAL A 12 4.86 4.36 -5.63
C VAL A 12 3.55 5.08 -5.42
N LYS A 13 3.16 5.27 -4.16
CA LYS A 13 1.96 6.05 -3.81
C LYS A 13 2.38 7.51 -3.65
N VAL A 14 1.83 8.37 -4.50
CA VAL A 14 2.10 9.82 -4.50
C VAL A 14 0.96 10.53 -3.79
N ILE A 15 1.29 11.31 -2.77
CA ILE A 15 0.32 12.07 -1.98
C ILE A 15 0.64 13.55 -2.12
N ASP A 16 -0.38 14.34 -2.48
CA ASP A 16 -0.27 15.78 -2.60
C ASP A 16 -0.47 16.44 -1.24
N LYS A 17 0.54 17.19 -0.77
CA LYS A 17 0.50 17.87 0.52
C LYS A 17 -0.52 19.01 0.58
N SER A 18 -0.86 19.62 -0.55
CA SER A 18 -1.90 20.65 -0.59
C SER A 18 -3.29 20.11 -0.24
N LYS A 19 -3.49 18.80 -0.42
CA LYS A 19 -4.74 18.10 -0.10
C LYS A 19 -4.77 17.57 1.33
N LEU A 20 -3.65 17.67 2.06
CA LEU A 20 -3.52 17.25 3.45
C LEU A 20 -3.69 18.48 4.34
N ALA A 21 -4.94 18.81 4.67
CA ALA A 21 -5.26 19.85 5.64
C ALA A 21 -5.84 19.24 6.92
N GLY A 22 -5.61 19.93 8.05
CA GLY A 22 -6.17 19.53 9.35
C GLY A 22 -5.73 18.13 9.80
N GLU A 23 -6.69 17.34 10.29
CA GLU A 23 -6.45 16.03 10.88
C GLU A 23 -5.86 14.99 9.91
N ALA A 24 -6.11 15.13 8.60
CA ALA A 24 -5.64 14.20 7.59
C ALA A 24 -4.10 14.14 7.51
N ALA A 25 -3.42 15.27 7.75
CA ALA A 25 -1.96 15.30 7.80
C ALA A 25 -1.41 14.50 8.99
N GLY A 26 -2.06 14.62 10.15
CA GLY A 26 -1.70 13.88 11.36
C GLY A 26 -1.93 12.37 11.22
N GLN A 27 -3.08 11.99 10.64
CA GLN A 27 -3.41 10.59 10.35
C GLN A 27 -2.40 9.95 9.41
N LEU A 28 -2.02 10.63 8.33
CA LEU A 28 -1.02 10.13 7.40
C LEU A 28 0.36 9.93 8.07
N LEU A 29 0.79 10.89 8.89
CA LEU A 29 2.03 10.77 9.65
C LEU A 29 2.00 9.57 10.60
N GLN A 30 0.87 9.32 11.25
CA GLN A 30 0.69 8.18 12.13
C GLN A 30 0.69 6.86 11.35
N GLU A 31 -0.02 6.77 10.23
CA GLU A 31 -0.02 5.59 9.35
C GLU A 31 1.39 5.26 8.88
N VAL A 32 2.14 6.25 8.39
CA VAL A 32 3.53 6.07 7.95
C VAL A 32 4.41 5.56 9.09
N ARG A 33 4.26 6.10 10.30
CA ARG A 33 5.01 5.63 11.48
C ARG A 33 4.69 4.17 11.80
N CYS A 34 3.41 3.80 11.81
CA CYS A 34 2.99 2.42 12.06
C CYS A 34 3.55 1.48 10.99
N MET A 35 3.41 1.81 9.70
CA MET A 35 3.89 0.96 8.60
C MET A 35 5.41 0.75 8.62
N LYS A 36 6.21 1.72 9.08
CA LYS A 36 7.66 1.55 9.23
C LYS A 36 8.05 0.50 10.27
N LEU A 37 7.19 0.23 11.24
CA LEU A 37 7.43 -0.73 12.32
C LEU A 37 6.94 -2.14 11.97
N VAL A 38 6.07 -2.29 10.97
CA VAL A 38 5.47 -3.57 10.62
C VAL A 38 6.33 -4.31 9.60
N GLN A 39 6.69 -5.56 9.93
CA GLN A 39 7.33 -6.50 9.02
C GLN A 39 6.60 -7.84 9.13
N HIS A 40 5.65 -8.08 8.24
CA HIS A 40 4.79 -9.27 8.26
C HIS A 40 4.48 -9.74 6.84
N PRO A 41 4.48 -11.06 6.55
CA PRO A 41 4.26 -11.57 5.18
C PRO A 41 2.89 -11.21 4.58
N ASN A 42 1.88 -10.93 5.39
CA ASN A 42 0.54 -10.54 4.94
C ASN A 42 0.25 -9.03 5.06
N VAL A 43 1.26 -8.20 5.31
CA VAL A 43 1.12 -6.74 5.33
C VAL A 43 2.08 -6.12 4.32
N VAL A 44 1.54 -5.29 3.43
CA VAL A 44 2.32 -4.57 2.42
C VAL A 44 3.43 -3.77 3.09
N ARG A 45 4.68 -4.05 2.70
CA ARG A 45 5.83 -3.38 3.29
C ARG A 45 6.01 -1.96 2.74
N LEU A 46 6.28 -1.02 3.66
CA LEU A 46 6.80 0.30 3.33
C LEU A 46 8.33 0.24 3.33
N TYR A 47 8.94 0.39 2.16
CA TYR A 47 10.40 0.39 2.03
C TYR A 47 11.00 1.74 2.38
N GLU A 48 10.43 2.81 1.82
CA GLU A 48 10.99 4.16 1.94
C GLU A 48 9.91 5.23 1.84
N VAL A 49 10.18 6.40 2.43
CA VAL A 49 9.38 7.60 2.29
C VAL A 49 10.27 8.73 1.81
N ILE A 50 9.93 9.30 0.66
CA ILE A 50 10.61 10.46 0.11
C ILE A 50 9.71 11.66 0.31
N ASP A 51 10.21 12.61 1.10
CA ASP A 51 9.47 13.82 1.40
C ASP A 51 9.97 15.02 0.57
N THR A 52 9.04 15.72 -0.07
CA THR A 52 9.33 16.93 -0.86
C THR A 52 8.43 18.08 -0.41
N HIS A 53 8.68 19.29 -0.90
CA HIS A 53 7.86 20.45 -0.52
C HIS A 53 6.37 20.27 -0.82
N ALA A 54 6.03 19.72 -2.00
CA ALA A 54 4.64 19.61 -2.45
C ALA A 54 4.04 18.21 -2.33
N LYS A 55 4.87 17.16 -2.28
CA LYS A 55 4.42 15.77 -2.38
C LYS A 55 5.14 14.86 -1.40
N LEU A 56 4.45 13.84 -0.95
CA LEU A 56 5.01 12.70 -0.23
C LEU A 56 4.97 11.48 -1.14
N TYR A 57 6.08 10.75 -1.24
CA TYR A 57 6.16 9.52 -2.02
C TYR A 57 6.41 8.34 -1.07
N LEU A 58 5.50 7.36 -1.10
CA LEU A 58 5.64 6.11 -0.35
C LEU A 58 6.09 5.01 -1.31
N ILE A 59 7.27 4.46 -1.07
CA ILE A 59 7.82 3.34 -1.83
C ILE A 59 7.35 2.06 -1.15
N LEU A 60 6.45 1.35 -1.81
CA LEU A 60 5.72 0.20 -1.27
C LEU A 60 6.06 -1.07 -2.04
N GLU A 61 5.89 -2.21 -1.38
CA GLU A 61 5.79 -3.50 -2.04
C GLU A 61 4.70 -3.51 -3.12
N LEU A 62 4.99 -4.15 -4.25
CA LEU A 62 4.05 -4.28 -5.37
C LEU A 62 3.41 -5.67 -5.35
N GLY A 63 2.09 -5.73 -5.20
CA GLY A 63 1.34 -6.96 -5.40
C GLY A 63 1.06 -7.23 -6.89
N ASP A 64 1.09 -8.50 -7.28
CA ASP A 64 0.91 -8.94 -8.67
C ASP A 64 -0.49 -9.52 -8.97
N GLY A 65 -1.39 -9.59 -7.98
CA GLY A 65 -2.69 -10.28 -8.09
C GLY A 65 -3.93 -9.40 -8.31
N GLY A 66 -3.77 -8.08 -8.32
CA GLY A 66 -4.91 -7.14 -8.21
C GLY A 66 -5.42 -7.03 -6.77
N ASP A 67 -6.60 -6.43 -6.60
CA ASP A 67 -7.24 -6.31 -5.28
C ASP A 67 -8.32 -7.38 -5.04
N MET A 68 -8.70 -7.51 -3.77
CA MET A 68 -9.69 -8.50 -3.33
C MET A 68 -11.11 -8.12 -3.76
N PHE A 69 -11.40 -6.83 -3.97
CA PHE A 69 -12.73 -6.37 -4.39
C PHE A 69 -13.03 -6.88 -5.80
N ASP A 70 -12.12 -6.65 -6.74
CA ASP A 70 -12.19 -7.19 -8.10
C ASP A 70 -12.27 -8.72 -8.09
N HIS A 71 -11.51 -9.36 -7.19
CA HIS A 71 -11.52 -10.81 -7.07
C HIS A 71 -12.90 -11.34 -6.65
N ILE A 72 -13.55 -10.70 -5.67
CA ILE A 72 -14.90 -11.07 -5.22
C ILE A 72 -15.93 -10.78 -6.32
N MET A 73 -15.85 -9.60 -6.96
CA MET A 73 -16.80 -9.21 -8.02
C MET A 73 -16.80 -10.16 -9.22
N ARG A 74 -15.66 -10.80 -9.51
CA ARG A 74 -15.56 -11.84 -10.56
C ARG A 74 -16.26 -13.16 -10.20
N HIS A 75 -16.68 -13.35 -8.95
CA HIS A 75 -17.38 -14.54 -8.48
C HIS A 75 -18.79 -14.14 -8.03
N GLU A 76 -19.72 -14.04 -8.98
CA GLU A 76 -21.11 -13.58 -8.74
C GLU A 76 -21.87 -14.40 -7.67
N GLY A 77 -21.48 -15.66 -7.45
CA GLY A 77 -22.02 -16.54 -6.40
C GLY A 77 -21.19 -16.60 -5.11
N GLY A 78 -20.16 -15.75 -4.97
CA GLY A 78 -19.20 -15.80 -3.88
C GLY A 78 -18.09 -16.85 -4.08
N LEU A 79 -17.09 -16.81 -3.19
CA LEU A 79 -16.02 -17.80 -3.14
C LEU A 79 -16.49 -19.02 -2.34
N ALA A 80 -16.07 -20.22 -2.75
CA ALA A 80 -16.29 -21.43 -1.96
C ALA A 80 -15.70 -21.25 -0.54
N GLU A 81 -16.43 -21.68 0.50
CA GLU A 81 -16.06 -21.42 1.90
C GLU A 81 -14.63 -21.87 2.23
N ALA A 82 -14.21 -23.04 1.74
CA ALA A 82 -12.87 -23.55 1.98
C ALA A 82 -11.77 -22.60 1.46
N ARG A 83 -12.02 -21.94 0.34
CA ARG A 83 -11.11 -20.95 -0.25
C ARG A 83 -11.19 -19.62 0.51
N ALA A 84 -12.38 -19.19 0.90
CA ALA A 84 -12.56 -17.98 1.69
C ALA A 84 -11.84 -18.06 3.06
N LYS A 85 -11.84 -19.22 3.72
CA LYS A 85 -11.15 -19.44 5.02
C LYS A 85 -9.62 -19.34 4.96
N HIS A 86 -9.03 -19.45 3.77
CA HIS A 86 -7.58 -19.41 3.61
C HIS A 86 -7.03 -17.98 3.47
N TYR A 87 -7.87 -17.05 3.02
CA TYR A 87 -7.55 -15.62 2.97
C TYR A 87 -7.73 -14.98 4.35
#